data_AF-A0A963V901-F1
#
_entry.id   AF-A0A963V901-F1
#
_cell.length_a   1.000
_cell.length_b   1.000
_cell.length_c   1.000
_cell.angle_alpha   90.00
_cell.angle_beta   90.00
_cell.angle_gamma   90.00
#
_symmetry.space_group_name_H-M   'P 1'
#
loop_
_entity.id
_entity.type
_entity.pdbx_description
1 polymer ?
#
loop_
_entity_poly.entity_id
_entity_poly.type
_entity_poly.pdbx_seq_one_letter_code
_entity_poly.pdbx_strand_id
1 'polypeptide(L)'
;PPFNRLRFLSLFVTIFLLTTVVRGQNEQTTLTLLVETIGNRLGEIIDVPYSPVRLFVLMLPDDMSLYHMILIRTTAGISYTISLVTLIVFVIALRVIDWPSRLGTFNVWINLPTFDPTTGGDVVQRLRRDARFNIVLGFLLPFFIPAGIRMVASSFEPVSLESPQTLIWTMTAWAFLPASLLMRGIAMGRIAGMIAEKRRRSSRPTQAELQPA
;
A
#
# COMPACT_ATOMS: atom_id res chain seq x y z
N PRO A 1 6.39 -14.00 8.95
CA PRO A 1 5.70 -12.69 9.13
C PRO A 1 4.60 -12.46 8.07
N PRO A 2 3.37 -12.10 8.47
CA PRO A 2 2.25 -11.85 7.55
C PRO A 2 2.54 -10.74 6.54
N PHE A 3 3.37 -9.75 6.90
CA PHE A 3 3.69 -8.58 6.10
C PHE A 3 4.26 -8.89 4.70
N ASN A 4 5.37 -9.63 4.61
CA ASN A 4 6.01 -9.90 3.30
C ASN A 4 5.19 -10.84 2.42
N ARG A 5 4.53 -11.83 3.03
CA ARG A 5 3.69 -12.80 2.29
C ARG A 5 2.49 -12.10 1.65
N LEU A 6 1.83 -11.21 2.40
CA LEU A 6 0.69 -10.47 1.90
C LEU A 6 1.09 -9.48 0.80
N ARG A 7 2.23 -8.79 0.95
CA ARG A 7 2.79 -7.93 -0.09
C ARG A 7 3.07 -8.70 -1.38
N PHE A 8 3.76 -9.84 -1.27
CA PHE A 8 4.03 -10.70 -2.41
C PHE A 8 2.74 -11.18 -3.10
N LEU A 9 1.78 -11.70 -2.34
CA LEU A 9 0.50 -12.15 -2.89
C LEU A 9 -0.26 -11.01 -3.58
N SER A 10 -0.30 -9.82 -2.99
CA SER A 10 -0.97 -8.67 -3.58
C SER A 10 -0.34 -8.22 -4.90
N LEU A 11 1.00 -8.24 -5.00
CA LEU A 11 1.72 -7.95 -6.25
C LEU A 11 1.42 -9.00 -7.31
N PHE A 12 1.52 -10.27 -6.94
CA PHE A 12 1.23 -11.38 -7.86
C PHE A 12 -0.19 -11.29 -8.42
N VAL A 13 -1.19 -11.13 -7.54
CA VAL A 13 -2.60 -11.01 -7.95
C VAL A 13 -2.81 -9.78 -8.83
N THR A 14 -2.23 -8.63 -8.48
CA THR A 14 -2.32 -7.41 -9.30
C THR A 14 -1.76 -7.66 -10.70
N ILE A 15 -0.51 -8.08 -10.82
CA ILE A 15 0.15 -8.30 -12.11
C ILE A 15 -0.62 -9.35 -12.93
N PHE A 16 -1.05 -10.44 -12.30
CA PHE A 16 -1.80 -11.50 -12.96
C PHE A 16 -3.14 -10.98 -13.54
N LEU A 17 -3.93 -10.26 -12.74
CA LEU A 17 -5.21 -9.72 -13.21
C LEU A 17 -5.03 -8.63 -14.27
N LEU A 18 -4.07 -7.72 -14.11
CA LEU A 18 -3.81 -6.69 -15.12
C LEU A 18 -3.32 -7.30 -16.43
N THR A 19 -2.42 -8.29 -16.36
CA THR A 19 -1.97 -9.04 -17.54
C THR A 19 -3.15 -9.74 -18.23
N THR A 20 -4.10 -10.28 -17.45
CA THR A 20 -5.30 -10.93 -17.99
C THR A 20 -6.20 -9.94 -18.72
N VAL A 21 -6.41 -8.74 -18.17
CA VAL A 21 -7.17 -7.66 -18.85
C VAL A 21 -6.50 -7.26 -20.15
N VAL A 22 -5.20 -6.98 -20.12
CA VAL A 22 -4.47 -6.51 -21.31
C VAL A 22 -4.36 -7.61 -22.37
N ARG A 23 -4.22 -8.88 -21.97
CA ARG A 23 -4.29 -10.02 -22.91
C ARG A 23 -5.65 -10.10 -23.60
N GLY A 24 -6.74 -9.80 -22.89
CA GLY A 24 -8.10 -9.80 -23.43
C GLY A 24 -8.31 -8.86 -24.62
N GLN A 25 -7.43 -7.88 -24.80
CA GLN A 25 -7.46 -6.95 -25.95
C GLN A 25 -7.04 -7.64 -27.25
N ASN A 26 -6.21 -8.70 -27.18
CA ASN A 26 -5.73 -9.44 -28.35
C ASN A 26 -6.41 -10.80 -28.48
N GLU A 27 -6.66 -11.48 -27.36
CA GLU A 27 -7.26 -12.81 -27.31
C GLU A 27 -8.37 -12.85 -26.26
N GLN A 28 -9.62 -12.89 -26.75
CA GLN A 28 -10.77 -12.99 -25.87
C GLN A 28 -11.01 -14.45 -25.46
N THR A 29 -11.04 -14.68 -24.16
CA THR A 29 -11.43 -15.94 -23.53
C THR A 29 -12.48 -15.65 -22.45
N THR A 30 -13.17 -16.68 -21.97
CA THR A 30 -14.13 -16.52 -20.87
C THR A 30 -13.49 -15.87 -19.63
N LEU A 31 -12.24 -16.21 -19.33
CA LEU A 31 -11.51 -15.64 -18.19
C LEU A 31 -11.20 -14.15 -18.41
N THR A 32 -10.71 -13.77 -19.60
CA THR A 32 -10.37 -12.36 -19.87
C THR A 32 -11.61 -11.47 -19.84
N LEU A 33 -12.72 -11.95 -20.42
CA LEU A 33 -14.00 -11.23 -20.40
C LEU A 33 -14.54 -11.06 -18.98
N LEU A 34 -14.45 -12.10 -18.14
CA LEU A 34 -14.88 -12.03 -16.75
C LEU A 34 -14.06 -10.99 -15.97
N VAL A 35 -12.73 -11.04 -16.07
CA VAL A 35 -11.84 -10.12 -15.36
C VAL A 35 -12.02 -8.70 -15.86
N GLU A 36 -12.17 -8.50 -17.17
CA GLU A 36 -12.45 -7.19 -17.77
C GLU A 36 -13.80 -6.63 -17.31
N THR A 37 -14.86 -7.44 -17.30
CA THR A 37 -16.19 -7.01 -16.85
C THR A 37 -16.18 -6.59 -15.38
N ILE A 38 -15.59 -7.40 -14.50
CA ILE A 38 -15.44 -7.07 -13.08
C ILE A 38 -14.58 -5.80 -12.93
N GLY A 39 -13.47 -5.72 -13.67
CA GLY A 39 -12.56 -4.59 -13.64
C GLY A 39 -13.21 -3.28 -14.07
N ASN A 40 -13.99 -3.30 -15.15
CA ASN A 40 -14.75 -2.15 -15.63
C ASN A 40 -15.70 -1.64 -14.54
N ARG A 41 -16.42 -2.55 -13.88
CA ARG A 41 -17.32 -2.17 -12.77
C ARG A 41 -16.58 -1.60 -11.57
N LEU A 42 -15.45 -2.20 -11.18
CA LEU A 42 -14.60 -1.66 -10.11
C LEU A 42 -14.07 -0.26 -10.47
N GLY A 43 -13.63 -0.07 -11.71
CA GLY A 43 -13.19 1.21 -12.24
C GLY A 43 -14.27 2.27 -12.14
N GLU A 44 -15.49 1.97 -12.60
CA GLU A 44 -16.64 2.88 -12.52
C GLU A 44 -17.03 3.24 -11.08
N ILE A 45 -17.03 2.28 -10.15
CA ILE A 45 -17.39 2.52 -8.75
C ILE A 45 -16.38 3.42 -8.05
N ILE A 46 -15.09 3.28 -8.39
CA ILE A 46 -14.02 4.04 -7.74
C ILE A 46 -13.78 5.38 -8.45
N ASP A 47 -14.15 5.52 -9.72
CA ASP A 47 -14.07 6.75 -10.52
C ASP A 47 -15.15 7.78 -10.12
N VAL A 48 -15.08 8.23 -8.87
CA VAL A 48 -15.92 9.30 -8.31
C VAL A 48 -15.10 10.60 -8.17
N PRO A 49 -15.75 11.77 -8.04
CA PRO A 49 -15.04 13.04 -7.86
C PRO A 49 -13.99 12.97 -6.74
N TYR A 50 -12.80 13.46 -7.04
CA TYR A 50 -11.63 13.49 -6.14
C TYR A 50 -11.05 12.13 -5.75
N SER A 51 -11.45 11.02 -6.37
CA SER A 51 -10.81 9.73 -6.12
C SER A 51 -9.42 9.63 -6.78
N PRO A 52 -8.51 8.79 -6.26
CA PRO A 52 -7.22 8.56 -6.90
C PRO A 52 -7.33 8.03 -8.33
N VAL A 53 -8.32 7.16 -8.60
CA VAL A 53 -8.58 6.65 -9.96
C VAL A 53 -9.02 7.78 -10.87
N ARG A 54 -9.92 8.67 -10.42
CA ARG A 54 -10.34 9.86 -11.18
C ARG A 54 -9.17 10.76 -11.51
N LEU A 55 -8.30 11.03 -10.54
CA LEU A 55 -7.11 11.86 -10.75
C LEU A 55 -6.12 11.22 -11.73
N PHE A 56 -6.01 9.89 -11.73
CA PHE A 56 -5.20 9.17 -12.71
C PHE A 56 -5.78 9.33 -14.12
N VAL A 57 -7.09 9.17 -14.29
CA VAL A 57 -7.74 9.36 -15.60
C VAL A 57 -7.62 10.82 -16.07
N LEU A 58 -7.75 11.79 -15.17
CA LEU A 58 -7.60 13.22 -15.49
C LEU A 58 -6.17 13.65 -15.85
N MET A 59 -5.18 12.80 -15.59
CA MET A 59 -3.80 13.08 -15.98
C MET A 59 -3.53 12.70 -17.44
N LEU A 60 -4.43 11.93 -18.08
CA LEU A 60 -4.27 11.44 -19.43
C LEU A 60 -4.44 12.58 -20.47
N PRO A 61 -3.79 12.46 -21.64
CA PRO A 61 -4.01 13.37 -22.76
C PRO A 61 -5.48 13.39 -23.25
N ASP A 62 -5.94 14.56 -23.68
CA ASP A 62 -7.32 14.78 -24.15
C ASP A 62 -7.61 14.08 -25.50
N ASP A 63 -6.58 13.77 -26.28
CA ASP A 63 -6.65 13.13 -27.60
C ASP A 63 -6.60 11.60 -27.54
N MET A 64 -6.51 11.02 -26.34
CA MET A 64 -6.49 9.57 -26.13
C MET A 64 -7.79 8.90 -26.55
N SER A 65 -7.70 7.78 -27.25
CA SER A 65 -8.88 7.01 -27.65
C SER A 65 -9.72 6.56 -26.44
N LEU A 66 -11.05 6.59 -26.58
CA LEU A 66 -11.98 6.16 -25.53
C LEU A 66 -11.72 4.73 -25.08
N TYR A 67 -11.35 3.85 -26.02
CA TYR A 67 -11.01 2.45 -25.73
C TYR A 67 -9.81 2.36 -24.76
N HIS A 68 -8.74 3.10 -25.05
CA HIS A 68 -7.56 3.08 -24.20
C HIS A 68 -7.80 3.75 -22.84
N MET A 69 -8.60 4.81 -22.80
CA MET A 69 -9.03 5.44 -21.55
C MET A 69 -9.79 4.46 -20.65
N ILE A 70 -10.71 3.67 -21.21
CA ILE A 70 -11.45 2.63 -20.46
C ILE A 70 -10.48 1.57 -19.93
N LEU A 71 -9.53 1.10 -20.75
CA LEU A 71 -8.51 0.14 -20.33
C LEU A 71 -7.68 0.66 -19.14
N ILE A 72 -7.24 1.92 -19.20
CA ILE A 72 -6.50 2.57 -18.12
C ILE A 72 -7.36 2.67 -16.86
N ARG A 73 -8.60 3.14 -16.97
CA ARG A 73 -9.54 3.24 -15.83
C ARG A 73 -9.77 1.87 -15.18
N THR A 74 -9.92 0.82 -15.99
CA THR A 74 -10.17 -0.55 -15.53
C THR A 74 -8.97 -1.15 -14.82
N THR A 75 -7.77 -0.98 -15.37
CA THR A 75 -6.53 -1.43 -14.73
C THR A 75 -6.21 -0.63 -13.46
N ALA A 76 -6.50 0.68 -13.43
CA ALA A 76 -6.42 1.50 -12.23
C ALA A 76 -7.43 1.04 -11.16
N GLY A 77 -8.68 0.77 -11.55
CA GLY A 77 -9.74 0.27 -10.66
C GLY A 77 -9.38 -1.07 -10.01
N ILE A 78 -8.90 -2.04 -10.80
CA ILE A 78 -8.46 -3.35 -10.29
C ILE A 78 -7.29 -3.18 -9.31
N SER A 79 -6.22 -2.52 -9.74
CA SER A 79 -5.00 -2.39 -8.93
C SER A 79 -5.26 -1.65 -7.62
N TYR A 80 -6.04 -0.56 -7.66
CA TYR A 80 -6.42 0.18 -6.46
C TYR A 80 -7.31 -0.65 -5.53
N THR A 81 -8.29 -1.40 -6.07
CA THR A 81 -9.13 -2.31 -5.27
C THR A 81 -8.29 -3.36 -4.54
N ILE A 82 -7.35 -4.00 -5.24
CA ILE A 82 -6.45 -4.99 -4.63
C ILE A 82 -5.64 -4.34 -3.51
N SER A 83 -5.16 -3.10 -3.70
CA SER A 83 -4.41 -2.38 -2.68
C SER A 83 -5.23 -2.13 -1.41
N LEU A 84 -6.51 -1.76 -1.55
CA LEU A 84 -7.45 -1.56 -0.44
C LEU A 84 -7.77 -2.89 0.27
N VAL A 85 -8.10 -3.94 -0.49
CA VAL A 85 -8.36 -5.28 0.07
C VAL A 85 -7.14 -5.79 0.83
N THR A 86 -5.95 -5.60 0.26
CA THR A 86 -4.68 -5.97 0.91
C THR A 86 -4.51 -5.24 2.24
N LEU A 87 -4.79 -3.94 2.29
CA LEU A 87 -4.72 -3.17 3.53
C LEU A 87 -5.73 -3.66 4.58
N ILE A 88 -6.97 -3.96 4.17
CA ILE A 88 -8.00 -4.50 5.05
C ILE A 88 -7.58 -5.85 5.62
N VAL A 89 -7.15 -6.79 4.75
CA VAL A 89 -6.66 -8.11 5.15
C VAL A 89 -5.45 -7.97 6.08
N PHE A 90 -4.55 -7.03 5.82
CA PHE A 90 -3.40 -6.77 6.69
C PHE A 90 -3.82 -6.37 8.11
N VAL A 91 -4.74 -5.40 8.22
CA VAL A 91 -5.25 -4.93 9.51
C VAL A 91 -5.98 -6.05 10.26
N ILE A 92 -6.82 -6.83 9.57
CA ILE A 92 -7.51 -8.00 10.16
C ILE A 92 -6.50 -9.04 10.64
N ALA A 93 -5.51 -9.38 9.81
CA ALA A 93 -4.46 -10.33 10.17
C ALA A 93 -3.68 -9.88 11.40
N LEU A 94 -3.36 -8.59 11.52
CA LEU A 94 -2.73 -8.06 12.74
C LEU A 94 -3.63 -8.21 13.98
N ARG A 95 -4.95 -8.04 13.85
CA ARG A 95 -5.88 -8.16 14.98
C ARG A 95 -6.08 -9.62 15.42
N VAL A 96 -6.14 -10.57 14.48
CA VAL A 96 -6.41 -11.98 14.78
C VAL A 96 -5.16 -12.76 15.19
N ILE A 97 -4.00 -12.47 14.57
CA ILE A 97 -2.77 -13.27 14.74
C ILE A 97 -1.95 -12.82 15.96
N ASP A 98 -2.36 -11.75 16.66
CA ASP A 98 -1.60 -11.12 17.75
C ASP A 98 -0.13 -10.87 17.40
N TRP A 99 0.17 -10.64 16.12
CA TRP A 99 1.52 -10.34 15.67
C TRP A 99 2.02 -9.05 16.34
N PRO A 100 3.30 -8.94 16.72
CA PRO A 100 4.38 -9.93 16.68
C PRO A 100 4.45 -10.89 17.87
N SER A 101 3.61 -10.73 18.91
CA SER A 101 3.74 -11.42 20.20
C SER A 101 3.72 -12.95 20.13
N ARG A 102 2.95 -13.54 19.18
CA ARG A 102 2.83 -15.01 19.04
C ARG A 102 3.91 -15.68 18.19
N LEU A 103 4.72 -14.91 17.46
CA LEU A 103 5.63 -15.44 16.42
C LEU A 103 7.12 -15.49 16.88
N GLY A 104 7.36 -15.45 18.19
CA GLY A 104 8.68 -15.56 18.80
C GLY A 104 9.26 -14.23 19.29
N THR A 105 10.45 -14.28 19.89
CA THR A 105 11.14 -13.11 20.45
C THR A 105 11.42 -12.08 19.35
N PHE A 106 10.76 -10.92 19.41
CA PHE A 106 10.98 -9.83 18.47
C PHE A 106 12.40 -9.27 18.64
N ASN A 107 13.33 -9.72 17.80
CA ASN A 107 14.67 -9.14 17.73
C ASN A 107 14.63 -7.90 16.84
N VAL A 108 14.89 -6.74 17.44
CA VAL A 108 14.86 -5.43 16.77
C VAL A 108 15.82 -5.39 15.58
N TRP A 109 17.05 -5.87 15.73
CA TRP A 109 18.07 -5.83 14.67
C TRP A 109 17.73 -6.70 13.46
N ILE A 110 17.07 -7.85 13.71
CA ILE A 110 16.66 -8.77 12.64
C ILE A 110 15.40 -8.24 11.91
N ASN A 111 14.44 -7.70 12.66
CA ASN A 111 13.14 -7.29 12.11
C ASN A 111 13.10 -5.84 11.64
N LEU A 112 14.03 -5.01 12.09
CA LEU A 112 14.20 -3.60 11.74
C LEU A 112 15.69 -3.32 11.44
N PRO A 113 16.26 -3.88 10.36
CA PRO A 113 17.70 -3.79 10.08
C PRO A 113 18.20 -2.36 9.80
N THR A 114 17.30 -1.45 9.41
CA THR A 114 17.61 -0.03 9.20
C THR A 114 17.40 0.83 10.45
N PHE A 115 16.96 0.23 11.56
CA PHE A 115 16.73 0.95 12.80
C PHE A 115 17.92 0.76 13.72
N ASP A 116 18.58 1.87 14.06
CA ASP A 116 19.63 1.88 15.06
C ASP A 116 19.05 2.23 16.46
N PRO A 117 18.98 1.26 17.39
CA PRO A 117 18.52 1.48 18.76
C PRO A 117 19.54 2.20 19.64
N THR A 118 20.80 2.40 19.22
CA THR A 118 21.85 3.03 20.03
C THR A 118 22.09 4.50 19.70
N THR A 119 21.66 4.99 18.53
CA THR A 119 21.56 6.44 18.29
C THR A 119 20.58 7.05 19.29
N GLY A 120 21.07 8.01 20.10
CA GLY A 120 20.34 8.57 21.25
C GLY A 120 18.90 9.02 20.97
N GLY A 121 18.06 8.98 22.02
CA GLY A 121 16.64 9.34 21.99
C GLY A 121 15.69 8.18 22.25
N ASP A 122 14.41 8.47 22.51
CA ASP A 122 13.42 7.42 22.79
C ASP A 122 13.02 6.66 21.51
N VAL A 123 13.40 5.39 21.44
CA VAL A 123 13.03 4.41 20.39
C VAL A 123 11.52 4.44 20.09
N VAL A 124 10.67 4.55 21.12
CA VAL A 124 9.21 4.57 20.94
C VAL A 124 8.78 5.84 20.20
N GLN A 125 9.35 6.99 20.55
CA GLN A 125 9.04 8.26 19.90
C GLN A 125 9.46 8.26 18.42
N ARG A 126 10.65 7.73 18.11
CA ARG A 126 11.14 7.58 16.73
C ARG A 126 10.22 6.68 15.90
N LEU A 127 9.90 5.48 16.39
CA LEU A 127 9.00 4.55 15.71
C LEU A 127 7.60 5.15 15.48
N ARG A 128 7.06 5.92 16.45
CA ARG A 128 5.77 6.61 16.28
C ARG A 128 5.84 7.71 15.21
N ARG A 129 6.92 8.47 15.17
CA ARG A 129 7.13 9.50 14.14
C ARG A 129 7.19 8.86 12.75
N ASP A 130 8.01 7.83 12.60
CA ASP A 130 8.19 7.15 11.31
C ASP A 130 6.91 6.44 10.88
N ALA A 131 6.16 5.87 11.82
CA ALA A 131 4.82 5.33 11.58
C ALA A 131 3.87 6.38 11.01
N ARG A 132 3.79 7.57 11.65
CA ARG A 132 2.95 8.69 11.16
C ARG A 132 3.38 9.14 9.77
N PHE A 133 4.68 9.30 9.54
CA PHE A 133 5.20 9.69 8.23
C PHE A 133 4.79 8.69 7.14
N ASN A 134 4.95 7.39 7.39
CA ASN A 134 4.56 6.35 6.43
C ASN A 134 3.04 6.31 6.20
N ILE A 135 2.23 6.56 7.23
CA ILE A 135 0.76 6.61 7.10
C ILE A 135 0.34 7.82 6.25
N VAL A 136 0.85 9.01 6.58
CA VAL A 136 0.54 10.25 5.84
C VAL A 136 0.99 10.13 4.40
N LEU A 137 2.25 9.71 4.17
CA LEU A 137 2.78 9.56 2.82
C LEU A 137 2.02 8.48 2.05
N GLY A 138 1.76 7.33 2.66
CA GLY A 138 1.00 6.25 2.03
C GLY A 138 -0.46 6.62 1.72
N PHE A 139 -1.07 7.54 2.47
CA PHE A 139 -2.40 8.05 2.15
C PHE A 139 -2.35 9.08 1.00
N LEU A 140 -1.35 9.95 0.96
CA LEU A 140 -1.26 11.05 0.00
C LEU A 140 -0.72 10.64 -1.37
N LEU A 141 0.18 9.64 -1.42
CA LEU A 141 0.83 9.22 -2.67
C LEU A 141 -0.11 8.85 -3.83
N PRO A 142 -1.24 8.13 -3.63
CA PRO A 142 -2.15 7.80 -4.73
C PRO A 142 -2.67 9.05 -5.46
N PHE A 143 -2.75 10.19 -4.76
CA PHE A 143 -3.21 11.47 -5.28
C PHE A 143 -2.05 12.28 -5.89
N PHE A 144 -0.87 12.24 -5.27
CA PHE A 144 0.29 12.99 -5.75
C PHE A 144 0.99 12.36 -6.94
N ILE A 145 1.00 11.02 -7.07
CA ILE A 145 1.67 10.34 -8.18
C ILE A 145 1.07 10.79 -9.53
N PRO A 146 -0.26 10.78 -9.75
CA PRO A 146 -0.84 11.30 -10.99
C PRO A 146 -0.46 12.75 -11.29
N ALA A 147 -0.54 13.61 -10.27
CA ALA A 147 -0.19 15.02 -10.41
C ALA A 147 1.30 15.22 -10.76
N GLY A 148 2.18 14.44 -10.14
CA GLY A 148 3.63 14.47 -10.41
C GLY A 148 3.95 13.98 -11.81
N ILE A 149 3.32 12.90 -12.28
CA ILE A 149 3.49 12.40 -13.65
C ILE A 149 3.09 13.49 -14.66
N ARG A 150 1.94 14.14 -14.46
CA ARG A 150 1.48 15.23 -15.34
C ARG A 150 2.45 16.41 -15.37
N MET A 151 3.04 16.77 -14.23
CA MET A 151 4.02 17.87 -14.14
C MET A 151 5.35 17.53 -14.81
N VAL A 152 5.79 16.28 -14.78
CA VAL A 152 7.01 15.84 -15.47
C VAL A 152 6.77 15.76 -16.98
N ALA A 153 5.59 15.32 -17.41
CA ALA A 153 5.21 15.19 -18.82
C ALA A 153 5.12 16.53 -19.57
N SER A 154 5.00 17.68 -18.87
CA SER A 154 5.08 18.99 -19.52
C SER A 154 6.52 19.41 -19.90
N SER A 155 7.52 18.75 -19.31
CA SER A 155 8.94 19.11 -19.45
C SER A 155 9.79 18.02 -20.12
N PHE A 156 9.25 16.80 -20.23
CA PHE A 156 9.90 15.62 -20.82
C PHE A 156 8.89 14.87 -21.71
N GLU A 157 9.38 13.97 -22.57
CA GLU A 157 8.49 13.08 -23.33
C GLU A 157 7.58 12.29 -22.38
N PRO A 158 6.25 12.31 -22.59
CA PRO A 158 5.31 11.60 -21.73
C PRO A 158 5.60 10.09 -21.69
N VAL A 159 5.50 9.50 -20.49
CA VAL A 159 5.51 8.03 -20.38
C VAL A 159 4.27 7.50 -21.09
N SER A 160 4.46 6.89 -22.27
CA SER A 160 3.35 6.31 -23.03
C SER A 160 2.77 5.10 -22.29
N LEU A 161 1.52 5.23 -21.86
CA LEU A 161 0.73 4.14 -21.27
C LEU A 161 0.14 3.20 -22.33
N GLU A 162 0.44 3.43 -23.61
CA GLU A 162 0.00 2.58 -24.72
C GLU A 162 0.68 1.22 -24.71
N SER A 163 1.93 1.16 -24.21
CA SER A 163 2.63 -0.10 -24.03
C SER A 163 1.98 -0.93 -22.93
N PRO A 164 1.53 -2.17 -23.22
CA PRO A 164 1.00 -3.12 -22.25
C PRO A 164 1.83 -3.26 -20.98
N GLN A 165 3.15 -3.36 -21.14
CA GLN A 165 4.07 -3.58 -20.02
C GLN A 165 4.20 -2.33 -19.15
N THR A 166 4.31 -1.16 -19.78
CA THR A 166 4.37 0.13 -19.08
C THR A 166 3.10 0.36 -18.28
N LEU A 167 1.93 0.08 -18.87
CA LEU A 167 0.64 0.18 -18.18
C LEU A 167 0.58 -0.71 -16.94
N ILE A 168 0.87 -2.00 -17.10
CA ILE A 168 0.79 -2.98 -16.00
C ILE A 168 1.72 -2.57 -14.84
N TRP A 169 2.98 -2.22 -15.15
CA TRP A 169 3.95 -1.84 -14.12
C TRP A 169 3.61 -0.51 -13.46
N THR A 170 3.16 0.47 -14.23
CA THR A 170 2.76 1.78 -13.68
C THR A 170 1.58 1.63 -12.73
N MET A 171 0.53 0.92 -13.12
CA MET A 171 -0.65 0.67 -12.28
C MET A 171 -0.30 -0.13 -11.03
N THR A 172 0.53 -1.16 -11.19
CA THR A 172 1.00 -1.97 -10.07
C THR A 172 1.78 -1.12 -9.08
N ALA A 173 2.75 -0.33 -9.54
CA ALA A 173 3.56 0.53 -8.68
C ALA A 173 2.71 1.61 -7.99
N TRP A 174 1.85 2.29 -8.75
CA TRP A 174 0.98 3.35 -8.27
C TRP A 174 0.06 2.88 -7.13
N ALA A 175 -0.53 1.69 -7.23
CA ALA A 175 -1.41 1.16 -6.19
C ALA A 175 -0.63 0.48 -5.05
N PHE A 176 0.47 -0.21 -5.35
CA PHE A 176 1.20 -1.02 -4.36
C PHE A 176 2.13 -0.21 -3.43
N LEU A 177 2.79 0.84 -3.94
CA LEU A 177 3.71 1.65 -3.12
C LEU A 177 2.99 2.33 -1.94
N PRO A 178 1.85 3.02 -2.15
CA PRO A 178 1.07 3.61 -1.06
C PRO A 178 0.60 2.58 -0.03
N ALA A 179 0.05 1.45 -0.49
CA ALA A 179 -0.38 0.37 0.39
C ALA A 179 0.77 -0.22 1.20
N SER A 180 1.95 -0.38 0.59
CA SER A 180 3.16 -0.84 1.28
C SER A 180 3.61 0.12 2.39
N LEU A 181 3.55 1.42 2.16
CA LEU A 181 3.86 2.43 3.19
C LEU A 181 2.82 2.41 4.31
N LEU A 182 1.53 2.34 3.98
CA LEU A 182 0.45 2.24 4.99
C LEU A 182 0.65 1.02 5.89
N MET A 183 0.86 -0.17 5.30
CA MET A 183 1.12 -1.39 6.07
C MET A 183 2.37 -1.23 6.96
N ARG A 184 3.43 -0.62 6.44
CA ARG A 184 4.67 -0.37 7.20
C ARG A 184 4.42 0.58 8.37
N GLY A 185 3.68 1.66 8.14
CA GLY A 185 3.31 2.64 9.15
C GLY A 185 2.49 2.03 10.28
N ILE A 186 1.46 1.23 9.93
CA ILE A 186 0.63 0.50 10.89
C ILE A 186 1.47 -0.49 11.71
N ALA A 187 2.36 -1.24 11.06
CA ALA A 187 3.23 -2.20 11.74
C ALA A 187 4.17 -1.51 12.75
N MET A 188 4.84 -0.43 12.34
CA MET A 188 5.75 0.33 13.22
C MET A 188 5.00 0.97 14.39
N GLY A 189 3.81 1.53 14.15
CA GLY A 189 2.98 2.12 15.20
C GLY A 189 2.55 1.09 16.24
N ARG A 190 2.19 -0.12 15.80
CA ARG A 190 1.85 -1.25 16.68
C ARG A 190 3.06 -1.70 17.53
N ILE A 191 4.23 -1.86 16.92
CA ILE A 191 5.47 -2.21 17.64
C ILE A 191 5.78 -1.15 18.71
N ALA A 192 5.69 0.13 18.37
CA ALA A 192 5.93 1.22 19.32
C ALA A 192 4.96 1.18 20.52
N GLY A 193 3.68 0.89 20.27
CA GLY A 193 2.67 0.71 21.32
C GLY A 193 3.04 -0.42 22.29
N MET A 194 3.42 -1.58 21.76
CA MET A 194 3.82 -2.73 22.58
C MET A 194 5.08 -2.47 23.41
N ILE A 195 6.10 -1.81 22.84
CA ILE A 195 7.32 -1.45 23.58
C ILE A 195 6.98 -0.50 24.73
N ALA A 196 6.13 0.51 24.48
CA ALA A 196 5.70 1.45 25.50
C ALA A 196 4.93 0.75 26.64
N GLU A 197 4.05 -0.20 26.30
CA GLU A 197 3.29 -0.96 27.29
C GLU A 197 4.19 -1.89 28.12
N LYS A 198 5.14 -2.58 27.47
CA LYS A 198 6.12 -3.41 28.17
C LYS A 198 6.95 -2.60 29.18
N ARG A 199 7.43 -1.40 28.79
CA ARG A 199 8.14 -0.49 29.70
C ARG A 199 7.28 -0.07 30.89
N ARG A 200 6.02 0.32 30.66
CA ARG A 200 5.08 0.69 31.74
C ARG A 200 4.85 -0.44 32.75
N ARG A 201 4.77 -1.69 32.28
CA ARG A 201 4.62 -2.87 33.15
C ARG A 201 5.90 -3.14 33.97
N SER A 202 7.07 -3.00 33.35
CA SER A 202 8.36 -3.17 34.04
C SER A 202 8.71 -2.05 35.03
N SER A 203 8.15 -0.85 34.90
CA SER A 203 8.34 0.25 35.87
C SER A 203 7.40 0.18 37.09
N ARG A 204 6.37 -0.67 37.07
CA ARG A 204 5.40 -0.86 38.16
C ARG A 204 5.85 -1.69 39.39
N PRO A 205 6.99 -2.41 39.45
CA PRO A 205 7.33 -3.21 40.64
C PRO A 205 7.94 -2.43 41.83
N THR A 206 8.44 -1.21 41.69
CA THR A 206 9.30 -0.58 42.73
C THR A 206 8.58 0.35 43.70
N GLN A 207 7.30 0.69 43.50
CA GLN A 207 6.55 1.58 44.40
C GLN A 207 5.77 0.86 45.51
N ALA A 208 5.65 -0.48 45.47
CA ALA A 208 4.93 -1.25 46.49
C ALA A 208 5.80 -1.67 47.68
N GLU A 209 7.14 -1.57 47.59
CA GLU A 209 8.07 -1.98 48.66
C GLU A 209 8.63 -0.81 49.49
N LEU A 210 8.19 0.43 49.25
CA LEU A 210 8.66 1.62 49.98
C LEU A 210 7.55 2.29 50.80
N GLN A 211 6.79 1.50 51.58
CA GLN A 211 6.10 2.02 52.76
C GLN A 211 6.92 1.62 53.99
N PRO A 212 7.62 2.57 54.66
CA PRO A 212 8.16 2.31 55.98
C PRO A 212 7.00 2.25 56.98
N ALA A 213 7.07 1.26 57.87
CA ALA A 213 6.17 1.06 59.01
C ALA A 213 6.35 2.13 60.09
#